data_AF-A0A9D4I692-F1
#
_entry.id   AF-A0A9D4I692-F1
#
_cell.length_a   1.000
_cell.length_b   1.000
_cell.length_c   1.000
_cell.angle_alpha   90.00
_cell.angle_beta   90.00
_cell.angle_gamma   90.00
#
_symmetry.space_group_name_H-M   'P 1'
#
loop_
_entity.id
_entity.type
_entity.pdbx_description
1 polymer ?
#
loop_
_entity_poly.entity_id
_entity_poly.type
_entity_poly.pdbx_seq_one_letter_code
_entity_poly.pdbx_strand_id
1 'polypeptide(L)'
;MATYVDAIHKSSDQINPDQMYVKKKSEYNVKIKSDVSQTCYISGICILPSGETIVADYTNKRVKMLDKHYNVYGDLKVDGNPQDICQILPEQVAITFENRVQFINVIKKGRLPYAIHGISVYETRELPHATLGITYHQGDLYITSGTALYHYDLSGTDLTHKKSLYEDTGSGITGKMCCKYINCIFNIVNTVLTVET
;
A
#
# COMPACT_ATOMS: atom_id res chain seq x y z
N MET A 1 -1.80 11.21 -13.55
CA MET A 1 -3.13 10.59 -13.69
C MET A 1 -3.06 9.26 -12.97
N ALA A 2 -3.97 9.00 -12.03
CA ALA A 2 -4.07 7.70 -11.36
C ALA A 2 -5.34 7.00 -11.82
N THR A 3 -5.24 5.69 -12.07
CA THR A 3 -6.36 4.88 -12.53
C THR A 3 -6.85 4.03 -11.37
N TYR A 4 -8.13 4.15 -11.03
CA TYR A 4 -8.78 3.26 -10.06
C TYR A 4 -9.35 2.04 -10.80
N VAL A 5 -9.10 0.86 -10.25
CA VAL A 5 -9.52 -0.43 -10.78
C VAL A 5 -10.39 -1.12 -9.72
N ASP A 6 -11.67 -1.35 -10.04
CA ASP A 6 -12.47 -2.34 -9.31
C ASP A 6 -12.16 -3.71 -9.90
N ALA A 7 -11.77 -4.67 -9.06
CA ALA A 7 -11.81 -6.08 -9.42
C ALA A 7 -13.29 -6.51 -9.47
N ILE A 8 -13.89 -6.55 -10.67
CA ILE A 8 -15.26 -7.03 -10.81
C ILE A 8 -15.26 -8.56 -10.73
N HIS A 9 -15.93 -9.11 -9.72
CA HIS A 9 -16.45 -10.48 -9.81
C HIS A 9 -17.89 -10.44 -10.31
N LYS A 10 -18.16 -11.31 -11.30
CA LYS A 10 -19.44 -11.65 -11.95
C LYS A 10 -19.88 -10.73 -13.11
N SER A 11 -19.67 -11.24 -14.34
CA SER A 11 -20.82 -11.41 -15.24
C SER A 11 -20.99 -12.89 -15.51
N SER A 12 -22.20 -13.40 -15.29
CA SER A 12 -22.65 -14.69 -15.80
C SER A 12 -22.47 -14.68 -17.31
N ASP A 13 -21.47 -15.40 -17.80
CA ASP A 13 -21.53 -16.28 -18.96
C ASP A 13 -20.10 -16.64 -19.37
N GLN A 14 -19.76 -17.92 -19.19
CA GLN A 14 -18.58 -18.62 -19.72
C GLN A 14 -17.24 -17.84 -19.73
N ILE A 15 -16.59 -17.72 -18.56
CA ILE A 15 -15.19 -17.26 -18.49
C ILE A 15 -14.39 -18.23 -17.62
N ASN A 16 -13.20 -18.59 -18.11
CA ASN A 16 -12.20 -19.39 -17.40
C ASN A 16 -11.94 -18.79 -16.00
N PRO A 17 -12.07 -19.55 -14.89
CA PRO A 17 -11.93 -19.02 -13.52
C PRO A 17 -10.57 -18.39 -13.23
N ASP A 18 -9.55 -18.63 -14.06
CA ASP A 18 -8.20 -18.10 -13.89
C ASP A 18 -7.96 -16.71 -14.52
N GLN A 19 -8.96 -16.10 -15.18
CA GLN A 19 -8.81 -14.78 -15.80
C GLN A 19 -9.69 -13.72 -15.14
N MET A 20 -9.06 -12.83 -14.36
CA MET A 20 -9.68 -11.58 -13.91
C MET A 20 -9.60 -10.53 -15.01
N TYR A 21 -10.75 -10.02 -15.45
CA TYR A 21 -10.83 -8.87 -16.34
C TYR A 21 -11.05 -7.61 -15.53
N VAL A 22 -10.08 -6.71 -15.60
CA VAL A 22 -10.17 -5.37 -15.01
C VAL A 22 -10.85 -4.44 -16.01
N LYS A 23 -12.01 -3.90 -15.66
CA LYS A 23 -12.66 -2.83 -16.41
C LYS A 23 -12.31 -1.49 -15.78
N LYS A 24 -11.64 -0.62 -16.53
CA LYS A 24 -11.41 0.77 -16.13
C LYS A 24 -12.76 1.45 -15.90
N LYS A 25 -12.97 1.97 -14.69
CA LYS A 25 -14.23 2.61 -14.28
C LYS A 25 -14.15 4.13 -14.43
N SER A 26 -13.05 4.73 -14.00
CA SER A 26 -12.86 6.18 -13.94
C SER A 26 -11.37 6.54 -13.85
N GLU A 27 -11.07 7.81 -14.13
CA GLU A 27 -9.73 8.41 -13.95
C GLU A 27 -9.83 9.58 -12.98
N TYR A 28 -8.81 9.71 -12.13
CA TYR A 28 -8.74 10.79 -11.15
C TYR A 28 -7.40 11.52 -11.26
N ASN A 29 -7.47 12.85 -11.13
CA ASN A 29 -6.27 13.67 -11.11
C ASN A 29 -5.71 13.77 -9.69
N VAL A 30 -4.57 13.13 -9.47
CA VAL A 30 -3.85 13.13 -8.20
C VAL A 30 -2.64 14.08 -8.20
N LYS A 31 -2.51 14.92 -9.23
CA LYS A 31 -1.41 15.88 -9.34
C LYS A 31 -1.67 17.08 -8.44
N ILE A 32 -0.64 17.54 -7.74
CA ILE A 32 -0.66 18.77 -6.96
C ILE A 32 0.33 19.78 -7.53
N LYS A 33 0.19 21.05 -7.15
CA LYS A 33 1.04 22.15 -7.66
C LYS A 33 2.52 21.95 -7.37
N SER A 34 2.85 21.28 -6.27
CA SER A 34 4.21 21.04 -5.79
C SER A 34 4.81 19.71 -6.25
N ASP A 35 4.16 19.02 -7.20
CA ASP A 35 4.72 17.86 -7.88
C ASP A 35 5.83 18.30 -8.85
N VAL A 36 6.94 17.58 -8.82
CA VAL A 36 8.12 17.88 -9.65
C VAL A 36 8.12 17.13 -10.98
N SER A 37 7.47 15.97 -11.03
CA SER A 37 7.35 15.14 -12.22
C SER A 37 6.11 15.54 -13.03
N GLN A 38 6.20 15.36 -14.36
CA GLN A 38 5.03 15.48 -15.21
C GLN A 38 4.04 14.32 -15.02
N THR A 39 4.55 13.16 -14.59
CA THR A 39 3.79 11.94 -14.33
C THR A 39 3.63 11.70 -12.83
N CYS A 40 2.51 11.08 -12.45
CA CYS A 40 2.31 10.51 -11.12
C CYS A 40 2.33 9.00 -11.28
N TYR A 41 3.42 8.35 -10.86
CA TYR A 41 3.51 6.90 -10.80
C TYR A 41 3.03 6.45 -9.42
N ILE A 42 1.78 6.01 -9.34
CA ILE A 42 1.21 5.51 -8.09
C ILE A 42 1.64 4.06 -7.90
N SER A 43 2.45 3.83 -6.87
CA SER A 43 3.08 2.54 -6.58
C SER A 43 2.34 1.74 -5.51
N GLY A 44 1.68 2.43 -4.58
CA GLY A 44 0.85 1.84 -3.53
C GLY A 44 -0.44 2.62 -3.30
N ILE A 45 -1.48 1.91 -2.86
CA ILE A 45 -2.79 2.47 -2.53
C ILE A 45 -3.36 1.78 -1.30
N CYS A 46 -3.97 2.56 -0.42
CA CYS A 46 -4.61 2.07 0.79
C CYS A 46 -5.91 2.84 1.02
N ILE A 47 -7.02 2.13 1.23
CA ILE A 47 -8.31 2.74 1.59
C ILE A 47 -8.50 2.57 3.09
N LEU A 48 -8.72 3.67 3.80
CA LEU A 48 -8.98 3.65 5.24
C LEU A 48 -10.45 3.28 5.52
N PRO A 49 -10.79 2.76 6.71
CA PRO A 49 -12.16 2.42 7.10
C PRO A 49 -13.14 3.59 7.04
N SER A 50 -12.62 4.81 7.12
CA SER A 50 -13.39 6.05 6.98
C SER A 50 -13.68 6.46 5.54
N GLY A 51 -13.12 5.74 4.56
CA GLY A 51 -13.39 5.89 3.13
C GLY A 51 -12.40 6.79 2.38
N GLU A 52 -11.46 7.44 3.07
CA GLU A 52 -10.36 8.17 2.43
C GLU A 52 -9.33 7.20 1.84
N THR A 53 -8.69 7.65 0.77
CA THR A 53 -7.66 6.89 0.08
C THR A 53 -6.30 7.55 0.30
N ILE A 54 -5.30 6.74 0.63
CA ILE A 54 -3.89 7.15 0.72
C ILE A 54 -3.15 6.54 -0.45
N VAL A 55 -2.36 7.33 -1.17
CA VAL A 55 -1.56 6.86 -2.30
C VAL A 55 -0.09 7.21 -2.14
N ALA A 56 0.79 6.28 -2.54
CA ALA A 56 2.21 6.48 -2.69
C ALA A 56 2.50 6.93 -4.12
N ASP A 57 2.97 8.16 -4.30
CA ASP A 57 3.44 8.68 -5.58
C ASP A 57 4.96 8.54 -5.64
N TYR A 58 5.40 7.43 -6.23
CA TYR A 58 6.81 7.04 -6.36
C TYR A 58 7.64 8.14 -7.00
N THR A 59 7.18 8.65 -8.14
CA THR A 59 7.95 9.61 -8.95
C THR A 59 8.04 10.98 -8.30
N ASN A 60 6.98 11.41 -7.60
CA ASN A 60 6.97 12.72 -6.94
C ASN A 60 7.50 12.67 -5.51
N LYS A 61 7.86 11.50 -4.98
CA LYS A 61 8.34 11.29 -3.59
C LYS A 61 7.35 11.85 -2.58
N ARG A 62 6.08 11.47 -2.75
CA ARG A 62 4.97 11.98 -1.94
C ARG A 62 4.01 10.89 -1.52
N VAL A 63 3.40 11.10 -0.38
CA VAL A 63 2.20 10.40 0.08
C VAL A 63 1.05 11.39 -0.01
N LYS A 64 -0.05 11.02 -0.66
CA LYS A 64 -1.18 11.92 -0.89
C LYS A 64 -2.44 11.34 -0.26
N MET A 65 -3.23 12.21 0.34
CA MET A 65 -4.53 11.92 0.94
C MET A 65 -5.63 12.37 0.01
N LEU A 66 -6.52 11.45 -0.33
CA LEU A 66 -7.63 11.63 -1.25
C LEU A 66 -8.94 11.42 -0.51
N ASP A 67 -9.90 12.32 -0.70
CA ASP A 67 -11.22 12.20 -0.09
C ASP A 67 -12.02 11.06 -0.76
N LYS A 68 -13.24 10.81 -0.28
CA LYS A 68 -14.16 9.81 -0.85
C LYS A 68 -14.55 10.05 -2.33
N HIS A 69 -14.21 11.22 -2.86
CA HIS A 69 -14.41 11.61 -4.26
C HIS A 69 -13.08 11.62 -5.03
N TYR A 70 -12.01 11.12 -4.43
CA TYR A 70 -10.65 11.05 -4.96
C TYR A 70 -10.00 12.40 -5.22
N ASN A 71 -10.47 13.47 -4.58
CA ASN A 71 -9.79 14.77 -4.61
C ASN A 71 -8.64 14.79 -3.60
N VAL A 72 -7.46 15.26 -4.02
CA VAL A 72 -6.33 15.43 -3.12
C VAL A 72 -6.59 16.59 -2.16
N TYR A 73 -6.57 16.32 -0.85
CA TYR A 73 -6.81 17.32 0.19
C TYR A 73 -5.66 17.44 1.21
N GLY A 74 -4.66 16.57 1.12
CA GLY A 74 -3.44 16.61 1.93
C GLY A 74 -2.30 15.86 1.26
N ASP A 75 -1.07 16.22 1.59
CA ASP A 75 0.12 15.54 1.10
C ASP A 75 1.28 15.63 2.10
N LEU A 76 2.16 14.63 2.03
CA LEU A 76 3.43 14.58 2.74
C LEU A 76 4.54 14.39 1.71
N LYS A 77 5.53 15.30 1.71
CA LYS A 77 6.80 15.03 1.03
C LYS A 77 7.59 14.04 1.86
N VAL A 78 8.03 12.95 1.25
CA VAL A 78 8.86 11.94 1.89
C VAL A 78 10.27 11.97 1.29
N ASP A 79 11.24 11.50 2.07
CA ASP A 79 12.56 11.21 1.54
C ASP A 79 12.55 9.81 0.89
N GLY A 80 13.24 9.63 -0.23
CA GLY A 80 13.21 8.39 -1.02
C GLY A 80 11.92 8.19 -1.84
N ASN A 81 11.84 7.03 -2.50
CA ASN A 81 10.73 6.66 -3.37
C ASN A 81 9.80 5.66 -2.65
N PRO A 82 8.56 6.03 -2.33
CA PRO A 82 7.63 5.10 -1.69
C PRO A 82 7.21 4.01 -2.67
N GLN A 83 7.21 2.75 -2.22
CA GLN A 83 7.00 1.57 -3.06
C GLN A 83 5.60 0.98 -2.92
N ASP A 84 5.08 0.87 -1.69
CA ASP A 84 3.75 0.36 -1.43
C ASP A 84 3.21 0.91 -0.09
N ILE A 85 1.90 0.78 0.15
CA ILE A 85 1.22 1.28 1.36
C ILE A 85 0.26 0.22 1.88
N CYS A 86 0.29 -0.02 3.19
CA CYS A 86 -0.69 -0.85 3.86
C CYS A 86 -1.28 -0.16 5.10
N GLN A 87 -2.56 -0.39 5.35
CA GLN A 87 -3.18 -0.01 6.61
C GLN A 87 -2.72 -0.93 7.74
N ILE A 88 -2.32 -0.34 8.87
CA ILE A 88 -1.99 -1.11 10.09
C ILE A 88 -2.99 -0.86 11.22
N LEU A 89 -3.58 0.34 11.30
CA LEU A 89 -4.63 0.70 12.24
C LEU A 89 -5.62 1.67 11.56
N PRO A 90 -6.80 1.96 12.14
CA PRO A 90 -7.82 2.81 11.51
C PRO A 90 -7.34 4.15 10.94
N GLU A 91 -6.32 4.75 11.58
CA GLU A 91 -5.75 6.04 11.17
C GLU A 91 -4.23 5.96 11.00
N GLN A 92 -3.70 4.76 10.78
CA GLN A 92 -2.27 4.56 10.59
C GLN A 92 -1.99 3.67 9.39
N VAL A 93 -0.95 4.05 8.66
CA VAL A 93 -0.46 3.32 7.50
C VAL A 93 1.04 3.08 7.64
N ALA A 94 1.50 1.96 7.09
CA ALA A 94 2.91 1.66 6.87
C ALA A 94 3.24 1.82 5.39
N ILE A 95 4.39 2.40 5.09
CA ILE A 95 4.85 2.66 3.72
C ILE A 95 6.24 2.09 3.54
N THR A 96 6.41 1.26 2.51
CA THR A 96 7.71 0.72 2.14
C THR A 96 8.50 1.70 1.28
N PHE A 97 9.81 1.71 1.49
CA PHE A 97 10.83 2.35 0.68
C PHE A 97 11.94 1.34 0.46
N GLU A 98 12.88 1.62 -0.45
CA GLU A 98 13.96 0.70 -0.81
C GLU A 98 14.49 -0.12 0.38
N ASN A 99 15.00 0.50 1.46
CA ASN A 99 15.52 -0.24 2.62
C ASN A 99 14.90 0.18 3.96
N ARG A 100 13.65 0.65 3.97
CA ARG A 100 12.98 1.06 5.22
C ARG A 100 11.47 0.97 5.13
N VAL A 101 10.83 0.98 6.29
CA VAL A 101 9.40 1.23 6.43
C VAL A 101 9.18 2.52 7.23
N GLN A 102 8.23 3.35 6.78
CA GLN A 102 7.78 4.52 7.54
C GLN A 102 6.35 4.31 8.00
N PHE A 103 6.10 4.67 9.25
CA PHE A 103 4.79 4.61 9.88
C PHE A 103 4.22 6.00 10.02
N ILE A 104 2.97 6.15 9.59
CA ILE A 104 2.37 7.45 9.38
C ILE A 104 1.00 7.50 10.04
N ASN A 105 0.74 8.58 10.76
CA ASN A 105 -0.58 8.92 11.28
C ASN A 105 -1.33 9.76 10.23
N VAL A 106 -2.58 9.40 9.99
CA VAL A 106 -3.53 10.17 9.20
C VAL A 106 -4.45 10.92 10.16
N ILE A 107 -4.18 12.22 10.33
CA ILE A 107 -4.90 13.07 11.27
C ILE A 107 -6.12 13.65 10.57
N LYS A 108 -7.31 13.25 11.04
CA LYS A 108 -8.56 13.85 10.58
C LYS A 108 -8.81 15.19 11.27
N LYS A 109 -9.48 16.09 10.55
CA LYS A 109 -10.08 17.26 11.17
C LYS A 109 -11.15 16.79 12.15
N GLY A 110 -10.88 16.91 13.44
CA GLY A 110 -11.89 16.76 14.48
C GLY A 110 -12.95 17.87 14.40
N ARG A 111 -13.98 17.81 15.25
CA ARG A 111 -15.02 18.85 15.38
C ARG A 111 -14.49 20.25 15.75
N LEU A 112 -13.20 20.38 16.06
CA LEU A 112 -12.59 21.65 16.43
C LEU A 112 -12.20 22.45 15.17
N PRO A 113 -12.56 23.74 15.11
CA PRO A 113 -12.44 24.56 13.91
C PRO A 113 -11.00 24.76 13.40
N TYR A 114 -9.99 24.48 14.22
CA TYR A 114 -8.56 24.67 13.91
C TYR A 114 -7.79 23.39 13.59
N ALA A 115 -8.42 22.20 13.66
CA ALA A 115 -7.75 20.97 13.27
C ALA A 115 -7.56 20.95 11.74
N ILE A 116 -6.31 20.91 11.29
CA ILE A 116 -5.96 20.77 9.87
C ILE A 116 -5.87 19.27 9.58
N HIS A 117 -6.39 18.84 8.42
CA HIS A 117 -6.13 17.48 7.93
C HIS A 117 -4.62 17.32 7.77
N GLY A 118 -4.07 16.32 8.47
CA GLY A 118 -2.63 16.18 8.59
C GLY A 118 -2.19 14.78 8.27
N ILE A 119 -0.94 14.68 7.85
CA ILE A 119 -0.22 13.43 7.72
C ILE A 119 1.15 13.64 8.33
N SER A 120 1.54 12.76 9.24
CA SER A 120 2.82 12.87 9.93
C SER A 120 3.46 11.51 10.10
N VAL A 121 4.76 11.45 9.81
CA VAL A 121 5.59 10.30 10.16
C VAL A 121 5.77 10.30 11.67
N TYR A 122 5.45 9.20 12.33
CA TYR A 122 5.71 9.04 13.76
C TYR A 122 6.87 8.07 14.03
N GLU A 123 7.21 7.22 13.07
CA GLU A 123 8.28 6.26 13.21
C GLU A 123 8.85 5.88 11.84
N THR A 124 10.15 5.58 11.81
CA THR A 124 10.84 5.03 10.65
C THR A 124 11.73 3.90 11.15
N ARG A 125 11.67 2.75 10.48
CA ARG A 125 12.52 1.60 10.79
C ARG A 125 13.27 1.17 9.55
N GLU A 126 14.59 1.14 9.66
CA GLU A 126 15.48 0.64 8.61
C GLU A 126 15.37 -0.88 8.50
N LEU A 127 15.50 -1.39 7.29
CA LEU A 127 15.40 -2.80 6.95
C LEU A 127 16.69 -3.26 6.25
N PRO A 128 17.19 -4.47 6.54
CA PRO A 128 18.46 -4.95 6.00
C PRO A 128 18.34 -5.48 4.56
N HIS A 129 17.27 -5.15 3.84
CA HIS A 129 17.00 -5.65 2.49
C HIS A 129 16.11 -4.69 1.70
N ALA A 130 16.18 -4.81 0.37
CA ALA A 130 15.28 -4.13 -0.53
C ALA A 130 13.82 -4.55 -0.26
N THR A 131 12.88 -3.61 -0.33
CA THR A 131 11.44 -3.87 -0.21
C THR A 131 10.70 -3.49 -1.48
N LEU A 132 9.55 -4.14 -1.71
CA LEU A 132 8.63 -3.85 -2.80
C LEU A 132 7.22 -3.64 -2.24
N GLY A 133 6.55 -4.73 -1.84
CA GLY A 133 5.19 -4.71 -1.34
C GLY A 133 5.09 -4.86 0.18
N ILE A 134 3.94 -4.47 0.74
CA ILE A 134 3.65 -4.60 2.17
C ILE A 134 2.20 -5.05 2.40
N THR A 135 1.99 -5.90 3.40
CA THR A 135 0.66 -6.16 3.94
C THR A 135 0.71 -6.33 5.46
N TYR A 136 -0.44 -6.22 6.10
CA TYR A 136 -0.62 -6.30 7.54
C TYR A 136 -1.75 -7.26 7.86
N HIS A 137 -1.53 -8.16 8.82
CA HIS A 137 -2.54 -9.09 9.27
C HIS A 137 -2.32 -9.45 10.74
N GLN A 138 -3.36 -9.29 11.57
CA GLN A 138 -3.39 -9.76 12.97
C GLN A 138 -2.20 -9.32 13.85
N GLY A 139 -1.66 -8.12 13.65
CA GLY A 139 -0.49 -7.66 14.42
C GLY A 139 0.84 -7.75 13.68
N ASP A 140 0.87 -8.49 12.57
CA ASP A 140 2.08 -8.80 11.83
C ASP A 140 2.17 -8.03 10.52
N LEU A 141 3.37 -7.58 10.19
CA LEU A 141 3.74 -7.06 8.88
C LEU A 141 4.38 -8.15 8.03
N TYR A 142 4.00 -8.17 6.76
CA TYR A 142 4.59 -9.01 5.74
C TYR A 142 5.13 -8.13 4.63
N ILE A 143 6.43 -8.18 4.38
CA ILE A 143 7.12 -7.31 3.44
C ILE A 143 7.81 -8.18 2.39
N THR A 144 7.61 -7.87 1.12
CA THR A 144 8.26 -8.57 0.02
C THR A 144 9.50 -7.85 -0.48
N SER A 145 10.45 -8.60 -1.01
CA SER A 145 11.50 -8.12 -1.90
C SER A 145 11.34 -8.74 -3.29
N GLY A 146 12.29 -8.49 -4.19
CA GLY A 146 12.36 -9.20 -5.47
C GLY A 146 12.56 -10.72 -5.33
N THR A 147 13.01 -11.20 -4.17
CA THR A 147 13.42 -12.61 -3.97
C THR A 147 12.82 -13.28 -2.74
N ALA A 148 12.17 -12.55 -1.83
CA ALA A 148 11.77 -13.10 -0.54
C ALA A 148 10.50 -12.47 0.02
N LEU A 149 9.87 -13.20 0.94
CA LEU A 149 8.79 -12.73 1.81
C LEU A 149 9.28 -12.76 3.26
N TYR A 150 9.20 -11.61 3.91
CA TYR A 150 9.63 -11.43 5.28
C TYR A 150 8.45 -11.17 6.18
N HIS A 151 8.47 -11.79 7.37
CA HIS A 151 7.52 -11.56 8.43
C HIS A 151 8.18 -10.76 9.55
N TYR A 152 7.43 -9.79 10.06
CA TYR A 152 7.83 -8.84 11.08
C TYR A 152 6.71 -8.65 12.11
N ASP A 153 7.06 -8.71 13.39
CA ASP A 153 6.17 -8.39 14.49
C ASP A 153 6.19 -6.88 14.79
N LEU A 154 5.03 -6.22 14.79
CA LEU A 154 4.94 -4.79 15.13
C LEU A 154 5.01 -4.49 16.63
N SER A 155 4.72 -5.48 17.48
CA SER A 155 4.77 -5.32 18.94
C SER A 155 6.20 -5.23 19.47
N GLY A 156 7.17 -5.74 18.70
CA GLY A 156 8.60 -5.63 18.99
C GLY A 156 9.14 -4.23 18.74
N THR A 157 10.05 -3.78 19.61
CA THR A 157 10.81 -2.51 19.45
C THR A 157 11.82 -2.57 18.32
N ASP A 158 12.06 -3.75 17.74
CA ASP A 158 13.07 -3.96 16.73
C ASP A 158 12.50 -4.88 15.65
N LEU A 159 12.49 -4.42 14.38
CA LEU A 159 12.13 -5.28 13.24
C LEU A 159 13.22 -6.33 12.97
N THR A 160 14.18 -6.54 13.89
CA THR A 160 15.23 -7.56 13.75
C THR A 160 14.70 -8.99 13.87
N HIS A 161 13.47 -9.20 14.34
CA HIS A 161 12.77 -10.50 14.27
C HIS A 161 12.25 -10.80 12.86
N LYS A 162 13.18 -10.77 11.89
CA LYS A 162 12.98 -11.18 10.52
C LYS A 162 12.91 -12.70 10.46
N LYS A 163 11.72 -13.24 10.25
CA LYS A 163 11.61 -14.62 9.73
C LYS A 163 11.43 -14.52 8.22
N SER A 164 12.44 -14.97 7.45
CA SER A 164 12.22 -15.27 6.04
C SER A 164 11.22 -16.42 5.97
N LEU A 165 10.00 -16.14 5.53
CA LEU A 165 8.99 -17.17 5.34
C LEU A 165 9.24 -17.93 4.05
N TYR A 166 9.84 -17.25 3.08
CA TYR A 166 10.20 -17.79 1.79
C TYR A 166 11.32 -16.96 1.17
N GLU A 167 12.30 -17.62 0.55
CA GLU A 167 13.36 -16.99 -0.23
C GLU A 167 13.68 -17.84 -1.46
N ASP A 168 13.65 -17.24 -2.64
CA ASP A 168 14.09 -17.88 -3.87
C ASP A 168 15.59 -17.63 -4.08
N THR A 169 16.37 -18.69 -3.90
CA THR A 169 17.81 -18.68 -4.18
C THR A 169 18.12 -19.09 -5.62
N GLY A 170 17.10 -19.33 -6.46
CA GLY A 170 17.23 -19.75 -7.84
C GLY A 170 17.53 -18.59 -8.79
N SER A 171 18.53 -18.74 -9.65
CA SER A 171 19.00 -17.71 -10.60
C SER A 171 18.05 -17.42 -11.79
N GLY A 172 16.80 -17.89 -11.78
CA GLY A 172 15.95 -17.92 -12.98
C GLY A 172 14.48 -17.49 -12.83
N ILE A 173 14.03 -17.03 -11.65
CA ILE A 173 12.57 -16.83 -11.40
C ILE A 173 12.25 -15.47 -10.76
N THR A 174 13.09 -14.45 -10.97
CA THR A 174 12.87 -13.07 -10.47
C THR A 174 11.56 -12.43 -10.92
N GLY A 175 10.92 -12.92 -11.99
CA GLY A 175 9.67 -12.36 -12.51
C GLY A 175 8.35 -13.03 -12.05
N LYS A 176 8.37 -14.29 -11.58
CA LYS A 176 7.10 -15.01 -11.27
C LYS A 176 6.60 -14.82 -9.84
N MET A 177 7.48 -14.44 -8.91
CA MET A 177 7.09 -14.29 -7.51
C MET A 177 6.32 -13.02 -7.20
N CYS A 178 6.68 -11.90 -7.82
CA CYS A 178 6.03 -10.61 -7.57
C CYS A 178 4.51 -10.71 -7.86
N CYS A 179 4.10 -11.32 -8.98
CA CYS A 179 2.69 -11.51 -9.30
C CYS A 179 1.99 -12.57 -8.43
N LYS A 180 2.66 -13.68 -8.07
CA LYS A 180 2.04 -14.72 -7.23
C LYS A 180 1.80 -14.25 -5.79
N TYR A 181 2.71 -13.47 -5.21
CA TYR A 181 2.57 -12.99 -3.85
C TYR A 181 1.82 -11.67 -3.75
N ILE A 182 1.84 -10.80 -4.77
CA ILE A 182 0.84 -9.72 -4.88
C ILE A 182 -0.56 -10.34 -4.96
N ASN A 183 -0.75 -11.42 -5.73
CA ASN A 183 -2.00 -12.18 -5.71
C ASN A 183 -2.25 -12.87 -4.35
N CYS A 184 -1.25 -13.33 -3.60
CA CYS A 184 -1.45 -13.78 -2.21
C CYS A 184 -1.82 -12.64 -1.27
N ILE A 185 -1.26 -11.44 -1.41
CA ILE A 185 -1.66 -10.26 -0.63
C ILE A 185 -3.12 -9.91 -0.96
N PHE A 186 -3.49 -9.89 -2.25
CA PHE A 186 -4.89 -9.75 -2.68
C PHE A 186 -5.79 -10.90 -2.18
N ASN A 187 -5.32 -12.15 -2.15
CA ASN A 187 -6.08 -13.31 -1.69
C ASN A 187 -6.19 -13.42 -0.16
N ILE A 188 -5.19 -12.98 0.60
CA ILE A 188 -5.27 -12.87 2.07
C ILE A 188 -6.32 -11.82 2.43
N VAL A 189 -6.36 -10.69 1.71
CA VAL A 189 -7.41 -9.67 1.87
C VAL A 189 -8.80 -10.22 1.53
N ASN A 190 -8.94 -11.07 0.49
CA ASN A 190 -10.23 -11.66 0.12
C ASN A 190 -10.67 -12.85 1.02
N THR A 191 -9.73 -13.64 1.54
CA THR A 191 -10.04 -14.79 2.42
C THR A 191 -10.53 -14.31 3.80
N VAL A 192 -10.08 -13.14 4.25
CA VAL A 192 -10.55 -12.52 5.52
C VAL A 192 -11.94 -11.87 5.37
N LEU A 193 -12.39 -11.59 4.14
CA LEU A 193 -13.76 -11.12 3.86
C LEU A 193 -14.76 -12.27 3.64
N THR A 194 -14.35 -13.52 3.81
CA THR A 194 -15.23 -14.70 3.78
C THR A 194 -15.03 -15.57 5.02
N VAL A 195 -15.25 -15.00 6.20
CA VAL A 195 -15.58 -15.77 7.41
C VAL A 195 -16.78 -15.12 8.10
N GLU A 196 -17.94 -15.74 7.85
CA GLU A 196 -19.18 -15.78 8.63
C GLU A 196 -20.04 -14.50 8.76
N THR A 197 -21.14 -14.52 8.00
CA THR A 197 -22.48 -14.09 8.45
C THR A 197 -23.00 -14.96 9.58
#